data_AF-A0A235IRV5-F1
#
_entry.id   AF-A0A235IRV5-F1
#
_cell.length_a   1.000
_cell.length_b   1.000
_cell.length_c   1.000
_cell.angle_alpha   90.00
_cell.angle_beta   90.00
_cell.angle_gamma   90.00
#
_symmetry.space_group_name_H-M   'P 1'
#
loop_
_entity.id
_entity.type
_entity.pdbx_description
1 polymer ?
#
loop_
_entity_poly.entity_id
_entity_poly.type
_entity_poly.pdbx_seq_one_letter_code
_entity_poly.pdbx_strand_id
1 'polypeptide(L)'
;MKVLGLFLPVLLLLGTPSMAVEFKGQNIDGQKLPARAYYYATGGLYKVQVSFHNKRATIYFDDGNQTTIQLNQHVITDSNNIEGFGKIGQYPVSSTFSVGLVYDNNWLGSSDSQLQQSNALDGLWKISLE
;
A
#
# COMPACT_ATOMS: atom_id res chain seq x y z
N MET A 1 -39.79 -46.62 -2.71
CA MET A 1 -39.58 -45.53 -3.68
C MET A 1 -39.49 -44.22 -2.92
N LYS A 2 -38.57 -43.35 -3.36
CA LYS A 2 -38.38 -41.92 -3.03
C LYS A 2 -37.75 -41.58 -1.67
N VAL A 3 -36.86 -40.59 -1.55
CA VAL A 3 -35.71 -40.14 -2.36
C VAL A 3 -34.81 -39.39 -1.35
N LEU A 4 -33.49 -39.39 -1.60
CA LEU A 4 -32.55 -38.29 -1.33
C LEU A 4 -32.42 -37.77 0.11
N GLY A 5 -31.47 -38.37 0.85
CA GLY A 5 -30.75 -37.65 1.90
C GLY A 5 -29.67 -36.77 1.25
N LEU A 6 -29.78 -35.46 1.47
CA LEU A 6 -28.89 -34.42 0.96
C LEU A 6 -27.40 -34.77 1.13
N PHE A 7 -26.64 -34.77 0.03
CA PHE A 7 -25.21 -34.54 0.07
C PHE A 7 -24.98 -33.08 0.45
N LEU A 8 -24.51 -32.84 1.68
CA LEU A 8 -24.01 -31.53 2.08
C LEU A 8 -22.70 -31.30 1.32
N PRO A 9 -22.59 -30.34 0.37
CA PRO A 9 -21.28 -30.00 -0.13
C PRO A 9 -20.60 -29.30 1.04
N VAL A 10 -19.58 -29.94 1.59
CA VAL A 10 -18.58 -29.27 2.42
C VAL A 10 -17.96 -28.23 1.49
N LEU A 11 -18.52 -27.02 1.55
CA LEU A 11 -17.92 -25.81 1.04
C LEU A 11 -16.68 -25.57 1.92
N LEU A 12 -15.63 -26.34 1.65
CA LEU A 12 -14.27 -25.99 2.00
C LEU A 12 -14.02 -24.69 1.27
N LEU A 13 -14.38 -23.59 1.93
CA LEU A 13 -13.91 -22.26 1.63
C LEU A 13 -12.40 -22.40 1.51
N LEU A 14 -11.93 -22.43 0.26
CA LEU A 14 -10.57 -22.10 -0.11
C LEU A 14 -10.37 -20.64 0.30
N GLY A 15 -10.24 -20.38 1.60
CA GLY A 15 -9.63 -19.18 2.10
C GLY A 15 -8.21 -19.24 1.57
N THR A 16 -7.92 -18.47 0.53
CA THR A 16 -6.53 -18.14 0.19
C THR A 16 -5.85 -17.79 1.50
N PRO A 17 -4.63 -18.28 1.79
CA PRO A 17 -3.89 -17.79 2.95
C PRO A 17 -3.86 -16.27 2.83
N SER A 18 -4.68 -15.60 3.64
CA SER A 18 -4.61 -14.16 3.78
C SER A 18 -3.24 -13.96 4.41
N MET A 19 -2.31 -13.54 3.58
CA MET A 19 -0.95 -13.25 3.98
C MET A 19 -1.04 -11.98 4.80
N ALA A 20 -1.45 -12.16 6.04
CA ALA A 20 -1.69 -11.10 6.97
C ALA A 20 -0.37 -10.43 7.33
N VAL A 21 -0.39 -9.11 7.38
CA VAL A 21 0.75 -8.40 7.92
C VAL A 21 0.80 -8.65 9.42
N GLU A 22 1.91 -9.23 9.89
CA GLU A 22 2.12 -9.54 11.30
C GLU A 22 3.03 -8.50 11.95
N PHE A 23 2.70 -8.11 13.18
CA PHE A 23 3.54 -7.31 14.06
C PHE A 23 3.55 -7.92 15.46
N LYS A 24 4.75 -8.21 15.98
CA LYS A 24 4.94 -8.91 17.28
C LYS A 24 4.15 -10.24 17.38
N GLY A 25 4.01 -10.96 16.26
CA GLY A 25 3.24 -12.21 16.19
C GLY A 25 1.72 -12.04 16.21
N GLN A 26 1.21 -10.81 16.09
CA GLN A 26 -0.22 -10.52 15.94
C GLN A 26 -0.52 -10.06 14.53
N ASN A 27 -1.64 -10.53 13.97
CA ASN A 27 -2.18 -10.06 12.71
C ASN A 27 -2.69 -8.62 12.86
N ILE A 28 -2.12 -7.70 12.08
CA ILE A 28 -2.51 -6.29 12.01
C ILE A 28 -3.11 -5.90 10.65
N ASP A 29 -3.43 -6.89 9.81
CA ASP A 29 -4.08 -6.67 8.53
C ASP A 29 -5.46 -5.99 8.72
N GLY A 30 -5.71 -4.93 7.96
CA GLY A 30 -6.93 -4.12 8.01
C GLY A 30 -7.06 -3.19 9.23
N GLN A 31 -6.12 -3.23 10.19
CA GLN A 31 -6.15 -2.35 11.35
C GLN A 31 -5.53 -0.98 11.02
N LYS A 32 -6.22 0.10 11.40
CA LYS A 32 -5.65 1.44 11.35
C LYS A 32 -4.81 1.69 12.60
N LEU A 33 -3.52 1.91 12.40
CA LEU A 33 -2.56 2.12 13.47
C LEU A 33 -1.97 3.53 13.36
N PRO A 34 -1.74 4.24 14.47
CA PRO A 34 -1.03 5.50 14.45
C PRO A 34 0.42 5.27 14.02
N ALA A 35 0.93 6.16 13.16
CA ALA A 35 2.26 6.04 12.60
C ALA A 35 2.84 7.40 12.19
N ARG A 36 4.12 7.39 11.86
CA ARG A 36 4.82 8.46 11.17
C ARG A 36 5.22 7.98 9.80
N ALA A 37 4.98 8.79 8.78
CA ALA A 37 5.37 8.50 7.41
C ALA A 37 6.33 9.57 6.90
N TYR A 38 7.51 9.15 6.44
CA TYR A 38 8.52 9.99 5.81
C TYR A 38 8.51 9.76 4.30
N TYR A 39 8.34 10.83 3.51
CA TYR A 39 8.34 10.76 2.05
C TYR A 39 9.66 11.28 1.49
N TYR A 40 10.48 10.39 0.93
CA TYR A 40 11.84 10.74 0.50
C TYR A 40 11.88 11.78 -0.63
N ALA A 41 10.86 11.83 -1.50
CA ALA A 41 10.84 12.76 -2.61
C ALA A 41 10.78 14.24 -2.16
N THR A 42 10.15 14.49 -1.00
CA THR A 42 9.95 15.86 -0.48
C THR A 42 10.68 16.11 0.85
N GLY A 43 11.15 15.06 1.53
CA GLY A 43 11.66 15.14 2.89
C GLY A 43 10.59 15.39 3.96
N GLY A 44 9.31 15.33 3.58
CA GLY A 44 8.19 15.57 4.50
C GLY A 44 8.01 14.43 5.50
N LEU A 45 7.79 14.78 6.77
CA LEU A 45 7.42 13.85 7.85
C LEU A 45 5.98 14.14 8.30
N TYR A 46 5.12 13.14 8.18
CA TYR A 46 3.69 13.26 8.43
C TYR A 46 3.29 12.38 9.60
N LYS A 47 2.46 12.91 10.51
CA LYS A 47 1.69 12.10 11.46
C LYS A 47 0.47 11.57 10.70
N VAL A 48 0.28 10.26 10.73
CA VAL A 48 -0.70 9.58 9.88
C VAL A 48 -1.31 8.40 10.62
N GLN A 49 -2.39 7.86 10.07
CA GLN A 49 -2.80 6.50 10.35
C GLN A 49 -2.40 5.61 9.17
N VAL A 50 -1.98 4.37 9.44
CA VAL A 50 -1.66 3.40 8.40
C VAL A 50 -2.49 2.14 8.59
N SER A 51 -3.01 1.61 7.50
CA SER A 51 -3.58 0.26 7.45
C SER A 51 -2.74 -0.60 6.53
N PHE A 52 -2.41 -1.79 6.97
CA PHE A 52 -1.71 -2.77 6.15
C PHE A 52 -2.70 -3.75 5.54
N HIS A 53 -2.45 -4.16 4.31
CA HIS A 53 -3.20 -5.23 3.69
C HIS A 53 -2.33 -6.00 2.72
N ASN A 54 -2.07 -7.28 3.03
CA ASN A 54 -1.13 -8.10 2.27
C ASN A 54 0.21 -7.35 2.08
N LYS A 55 0.68 -7.15 0.84
CA LYS A 55 1.93 -6.43 0.55
C LYS A 55 1.73 -4.92 0.35
N ARG A 56 0.66 -4.33 0.89
CA ARG A 56 0.33 -2.91 0.69
C ARG A 56 0.14 -2.20 2.02
N ALA A 57 0.40 -0.90 2.02
CA ALA A 57 0.04 -0.01 3.12
C ALA A 57 -0.75 1.17 2.58
N THR A 58 -1.91 1.46 3.17
CA THR A 58 -2.67 2.67 2.92
C THR A 58 -2.39 3.66 4.04
N ILE A 59 -1.83 4.80 3.67
CA ILE A 59 -1.51 5.91 4.55
C ILE A 59 -2.68 6.91 4.47
N TYR A 60 -3.25 7.24 5.63
CA TYR A 60 -4.33 8.21 5.80
C TYR A 60 -3.78 9.46 6.45
N PHE A 61 -3.93 10.59 5.76
CA PHE A 61 -3.51 11.91 6.24
C PHE A 61 -4.65 12.60 7.00
N ASP A 62 -4.30 13.56 7.86
CA ASP A 62 -5.25 14.29 8.70
C ASP A 62 -6.25 15.16 7.89
N ASP A 63 -5.89 15.53 6.67
CA ASP A 63 -6.75 16.29 5.74
C ASP A 63 -7.77 15.41 5.01
N GLY A 64 -7.81 14.11 5.32
CA GLY A 64 -8.69 13.12 4.69
C GLY A 64 -8.15 12.54 3.39
N ASN A 65 -7.01 13.00 2.89
CA ASN A 65 -6.34 12.37 1.76
C ASN A 65 -5.77 11.01 2.16
N GLN A 66 -5.58 10.15 1.17
CA GLN A 66 -4.93 8.85 1.38
C GLN A 66 -4.02 8.51 0.20
N THR A 67 -2.97 7.75 0.48
CA THR A 67 -2.12 7.16 -0.56
C THR A 67 -1.87 5.69 -0.24
N THR A 68 -1.78 4.86 -1.27
CA THR A 68 -1.48 3.43 -1.12
C THR A 68 -0.10 3.16 -1.70
N ILE A 69 0.75 2.55 -0.88
CA ILE A 69 2.11 2.17 -1.27
C ILE A 69 2.25 0.65 -1.29
N GLN A 70 3.14 0.19 -2.16
CA GLN A 70 3.55 -1.20 -2.24
C GLN A 70 4.72 -1.42 -1.27
N LEU A 71 4.57 -2.32 -0.30
CA LEU A 71 5.64 -2.60 0.66
C LEU A 71 6.78 -3.37 0.00
N ASN A 72 8.01 -3.04 0.40
CA ASN A 72 9.21 -3.76 -0.04
C ASN A 72 9.31 -5.13 0.63
N GLN A 73 8.88 -5.19 1.90
CA GLN A 73 8.86 -6.39 2.73
C GLN A 73 7.47 -7.03 2.74
N HIS A 74 7.45 -8.35 2.95
CA HIS A 74 6.21 -9.11 3.07
C HIS A 74 5.73 -9.23 4.52
N VAL A 75 6.68 -9.33 5.46
CA VAL A 75 6.44 -9.41 6.90
C VAL A 75 7.12 -8.21 7.53
N ILE A 76 6.45 -7.54 8.46
CA ILE A 76 7.02 -6.41 9.21
C ILE A 76 7.86 -6.97 10.35
N THR A 77 9.17 -6.87 10.23
CA THR A 77 10.11 -7.31 11.27
C THR A 77 10.54 -6.17 12.19
N ASP A 78 10.56 -4.94 11.67
CA ASP A 78 10.86 -3.73 12.43
C ASP A 78 9.75 -2.68 12.20
N SER A 79 8.99 -2.38 13.25
CA SER A 79 7.92 -1.37 13.18
C SER A 79 8.42 0.04 12.93
N ASN A 80 9.70 0.33 13.17
CA ASN A 80 10.27 1.66 12.96
C ASN A 80 10.86 1.85 11.56
N ASN A 81 10.98 0.78 10.78
CA ASN A 81 11.59 0.81 9.45
C ASN A 81 10.79 0.01 8.41
N ILE A 82 9.54 0.40 8.23
CA ILE A 82 8.66 -0.20 7.22
C ILE A 82 8.79 0.60 5.93
N GLU A 83 9.44 0.03 4.92
CA GLU A 83 9.68 0.69 3.64
C GLU A 83 8.69 0.24 2.56
N GLY A 84 8.28 1.17 1.71
CA GLY A 84 7.47 0.89 0.54
C GLY A 84 7.56 1.98 -0.52
N PHE A 85 7.01 1.68 -1.68
CA PHE A 85 7.04 2.53 -2.86
C PHE A 85 5.64 2.88 -3.35
N GLY A 86 5.38 4.16 -3.56
CA GLY A 86 4.15 4.70 -4.16
C GLY A 86 4.24 6.21 -4.31
N LYS A 87 3.74 6.75 -5.42
CA LYS A 87 3.72 8.19 -5.67
C LYS A 87 2.37 8.76 -5.25
N ILE A 88 2.38 9.98 -4.72
CA ILE A 88 1.15 10.71 -4.40
C ILE A 88 0.36 10.93 -5.69
N GLY A 89 -0.97 10.74 -5.63
CA GLY A 89 -1.84 10.85 -6.81
C GLY A 89 -1.80 9.63 -7.75
N GLN A 90 -1.01 8.60 -7.43
CA GLN A 90 -0.99 7.33 -8.15
C GLN A 90 -1.56 6.20 -7.32
N TYR A 91 -2.25 5.28 -7.99
CA TYR A 91 -2.84 4.10 -7.39
C TYR A 91 -2.16 2.84 -7.93
N PRO A 92 -1.57 1.99 -7.08
CA PRO A 92 -0.93 0.76 -7.51
C PRO A 92 -1.97 -0.26 -7.96
N VAL A 93 -1.93 -0.62 -9.24
CA VAL A 93 -2.77 -1.67 -9.82
C VAL A 93 -2.09 -3.03 -9.64
N SER A 94 -0.78 -3.11 -9.87
CA SER A 94 0.06 -4.30 -9.64
C SER A 94 1.36 -3.94 -8.93
N SER A 95 2.23 -4.93 -8.71
CA SER A 95 3.55 -4.72 -8.12
C SER A 95 4.51 -3.88 -8.99
N THR A 96 4.24 -3.78 -10.30
CA THR A 96 5.08 -3.05 -11.27
C THR A 96 4.33 -1.96 -12.02
N PHE A 97 3.02 -1.83 -11.79
CA PHE A 97 2.15 -0.93 -12.55
C PHE A 97 1.25 -0.11 -11.63
N SER A 98 1.28 1.22 -11.81
CA SER A 98 0.44 2.18 -11.10
C SER A 98 -0.22 3.11 -12.10
N VAL A 99 -1.43 3.58 -11.79
CA VAL A 99 -2.20 4.53 -12.60
C VAL A 99 -2.53 5.74 -11.76
N GLY A 100 -2.30 6.94 -12.29
CA GLY A 100 -2.61 8.17 -11.60
C GLY A 100 -2.55 9.37 -12.52
N LEU A 101 -3.25 10.43 -12.14
CA LEU A 101 -3.11 11.72 -12.80
C LEU A 101 -1.86 12.38 -12.24
N VAL A 102 -0.79 12.40 -13.03
CA VAL A 102 0.37 13.24 -12.74
C VAL A 102 -0.04 14.66 -13.10
N TYR A 103 -0.29 15.49 -12.10
CA TYR A 103 -0.49 16.92 -12.30
C TYR A 103 0.86 17.57 -12.55
N ASP A 104 1.42 17.36 -13.74
CA ASP A 104 2.46 18.21 -14.25
C ASP A 104 1.80 19.48 -14.80
N ASN A 105 2.27 20.63 -14.33
CA ASN A 105 1.76 21.95 -14.69
C ASN A 105 2.05 22.33 -16.16
N ASN A 106 2.41 21.37 -17.01
CA ASN A 106 2.92 21.60 -18.36
C ASN A 106 2.01 21.03 -19.46
N TRP A 107 0.69 21.14 -19.27
CA TRP A 107 -0.27 20.99 -20.37
C TRP A 107 -0.31 22.29 -21.18
N LEU A 108 0.65 22.46 -22.10
CA LEU A 108 0.54 23.11 -23.41
C LEU A 108 1.95 23.36 -23.96
N GLY A 109 2.43 22.46 -24.83
CA GLY A 109 3.43 22.83 -25.82
C GLY A 109 4.90 22.75 -25.42
N SER A 110 5.37 21.64 -24.87
CA SER A 110 6.81 21.34 -24.89
C SER A 110 7.05 19.97 -25.51
N SER A 111 7.50 20.01 -26.76
CA SER A 111 8.19 18.92 -27.43
C SER A 111 9.54 18.73 -26.74
N ASP A 112 9.52 18.09 -25.58
CA ASP A 112 10.76 17.81 -24.87
C ASP A 112 10.76 16.33 -24.52
N SER A 113 11.76 15.64 -25.06
CA SER A 113 12.14 14.28 -24.78
C SER A 113 12.58 14.17 -23.31
N GLN A 114 11.65 14.36 -22.39
CA GLN A 114 11.85 14.14 -20.98
C GLN A 114 11.28 12.78 -20.65
N LEU A 115 12.07 11.74 -20.96
CA LEU A 115 12.28 10.69 -19.99
C LEU A 115 12.84 11.39 -18.74
N GLN A 116 11.97 12.05 -17.97
CA GLN A 116 12.34 12.71 -16.72
C GLN A 116 13.08 11.64 -15.94
N GLN A 117 14.35 11.93 -15.65
CA GLN A 117 15.21 11.09 -14.84
C GLN A 117 14.50 10.93 -13.50
N SER A 118 13.72 9.86 -13.38
CA SER A 118 12.97 9.57 -12.17
C SER A 118 14.00 9.38 -11.09
N ASN A 119 14.04 10.32 -10.14
CA ASN A 119 14.88 10.13 -8.96
C ASN A 119 14.49 8.79 -8.36
N ALA A 120 15.46 7.92 -8.06
CA ALA A 120 15.16 6.57 -7.55
C ALA A 120 14.35 6.60 -6.23
N LEU A 121 14.36 7.75 -5.55
CA LEU A 121 13.63 8.03 -4.31
C LEU A 121 12.22 8.61 -4.55
N ASP A 122 11.90 8.98 -5.79
CA ASP A 122 10.60 9.52 -6.17
C ASP A 122 9.54 8.43 -6.08
N GLY A 123 8.86 8.39 -4.92
CA GLY A 123 7.91 7.34 -4.56
C GLY A 123 8.33 6.52 -3.34
N LEU A 124 9.54 6.68 -2.80
CA LEU A 124 9.97 5.92 -1.63
C LEU A 124 9.38 6.52 -0.34
N TRP A 125 8.86 5.65 0.52
CA TRP A 125 8.31 5.97 1.84
C TRP A 125 8.98 5.12 2.91
N LYS A 126 9.13 5.72 4.09
CA LYS A 126 9.45 5.02 5.34
C LYS A 126 8.34 5.27 6.35
N ILE A 127 7.82 4.20 6.94
CA ILE A 127 6.77 4.22 7.96
C ILE A 127 7.36 3.72 9.28
N SER A 128 6.97 4.39 10.37
CA SER A 128 7.28 3.99 11.74
C SER A 128 5.98 3.94 12.55
N LEU A 129 5.60 2.78 13.10
CA LEU A 129 4.43 2.64 13.98
C LEU A 129 4.72 3.21 15.37
N GLU A 130 3.70 3.78 16.02
CA GLU A 130 3.79 4.29 17.40
C GLU A 130 3.48 3.22 18.47
#